data_AF-A0A6V7VTU6-F1
#
_entry.id   AF-A0A6V7VTU6-F1
#
_cell.length_a   1.000
_cell.length_b   1.000
_cell.length_c   1.000
_cell.angle_alpha   90.00
_cell.angle_beta   90.00
_cell.angle_gamma   90.00
#
_symmetry.space_group_name_H-M   'P 1'
#
loop_
_entity.id
_entity.type
_entity.pdbx_description
1 polymer ?
#
loop_
_entity_poly.entity_id
_entity_poly.type
_entity_poly.pdbx_seq_one_letter_code
_entity_poly.pdbx_strand_id
1 'polypeptide(L)'
;MDPREDCLRGGRTEPFKLHHVCGNDEEILYIDIVSLYPYVMKSREFPIGHPTVLTRETLLNSLPWTRPNDNAYKGLLLVRVLPPTSIRGLPPLLGYRTHDGRLTFPLCAACADDRQQHQCHHSEKQRSWLSGYTHVELNKALELGYKVVDVHEVWHYERWDTDLFKGYVNTFVGLKQQASGWPQGVRHWSKNNAIWLNLNKLKEFAWRWPKWS
;
A
#
# COMPACT_ATOMS: atom_id res chain seq x y z
N MET A 1 5.84 9.74 17.83
CA MET A 1 4.90 9.32 16.76
C MET A 1 3.76 8.55 17.40
N ASP A 2 2.51 8.73 16.94
CA ASP A 2 1.40 7.82 17.24
C ASP A 2 1.22 6.84 16.07
N PRO A 3 1.60 5.56 16.20
CA PRO A 3 1.50 4.59 15.12
C PRO A 3 0.11 4.50 14.48
N ARG A 4 -0.96 4.63 15.26
CA ARG A 4 -2.34 4.46 14.76
C ARG A 4 -2.74 5.61 13.86
N GLU A 5 -2.39 6.83 14.26
CA GLU A 5 -2.75 8.04 13.54
C GLU A 5 -1.75 8.38 12.42
N ASP A 6 -0.47 8.04 12.60
CA ASP A 6 0.59 8.45 11.69
C ASP A 6 0.88 7.42 10.61
N CYS A 7 0.96 6.13 10.95
CA CYS A 7 1.46 5.08 10.06
C CYS A 7 0.40 4.12 9.54
N LEU A 8 -0.63 3.83 10.33
CA LEU A 8 -1.64 2.84 9.95
C LEU A 8 -2.72 3.49 9.07
N ARG A 9 -2.95 2.88 7.91
CA ARG A 9 -3.92 3.32 6.91
C ARG A 9 -4.77 2.13 6.46
N GLY A 10 -6.00 2.42 6.09
CA GLY A 10 -6.91 1.43 5.50
C GLY A 10 -6.59 1.15 4.04
N GLY A 11 -7.52 0.50 3.34
CA GLY A 11 -7.39 0.27 1.90
C GLY A 11 -7.37 1.57 1.09
N ARG A 12 -6.67 1.57 -0.04
CA ARG A 12 -6.66 2.67 -1.00
C ARG A 12 -7.94 2.62 -1.83
N THR A 13 -8.69 3.72 -1.80
CA THR A 13 -9.82 3.98 -2.70
C THR A 13 -9.55 5.27 -3.43
N GLU A 14 -9.38 5.20 -4.75
CA GLU A 14 -9.07 6.37 -5.57
C GLU A 14 -9.82 6.31 -6.91
N PRO A 15 -10.77 7.22 -7.15
CA PRO A 15 -11.45 7.31 -8.43
C PRO A 15 -10.63 8.14 -9.43
N PHE A 16 -10.22 7.52 -10.55
CA PHE A 16 -9.61 8.25 -11.68
C PHE A 16 -10.66 8.82 -12.65
N LYS A 17 -11.86 8.24 -12.67
CA LYS A 17 -13.01 8.68 -13.47
C LYS A 17 -14.29 8.42 -12.68
N LEU A 18 -15.08 9.47 -12.43
CA LEU A 18 -16.29 9.37 -11.62
C LEU A 18 -17.43 8.64 -12.35
N HIS A 19 -17.54 8.84 -13.66
CA HIS A 19 -18.55 8.21 -14.49
C HIS A 19 -18.01 7.92 -15.88
N HIS A 20 -18.31 6.72 -16.40
CA HIS A 20 -17.97 6.32 -17.75
C HIS A 20 -19.10 5.50 -18.36
N VAL A 21 -19.56 5.92 -19.53
CA VAL A 21 -20.41 5.12 -20.39
C VAL A 21 -19.52 4.49 -21.46
N CYS A 22 -19.62 3.18 -21.64
CA CYS A 22 -18.86 2.47 -22.68
C CYS A 22 -19.34 2.87 -24.09
N GLY A 23 -18.38 3.03 -25.00
CA GLY A 23 -18.67 2.96 -26.44
C GLY A 23 -19.14 1.58 -26.90
N ASN A 24 -19.52 1.45 -28.17
CA ASN A 24 -20.00 0.16 -28.71
C ASN A 24 -18.91 -0.94 -28.72
N ASP A 25 -17.64 -0.54 -28.82
CA ASP A 25 -16.45 -1.43 -28.86
C ASP A 25 -15.63 -1.37 -27.56
N GLU A 26 -16.24 -0.92 -26.47
CA GLU A 26 -15.59 -0.75 -25.16
C GLU A 26 -16.26 -1.63 -24.10
N GLU A 27 -15.44 -2.24 -23.24
CA GLU A 27 -15.89 -3.04 -22.10
C GLU A 27 -15.17 -2.57 -20.84
N ILE A 28 -15.88 -2.58 -19.70
CA ILE A 28 -15.27 -2.33 -18.40
C ILE A 28 -14.92 -3.67 -17.77
N LEU A 29 -13.63 -3.85 -17.49
CA LEU A 29 -13.11 -4.97 -16.74
C LEU A 29 -13.03 -4.61 -15.26
N TYR A 30 -13.58 -5.48 -14.41
CA TYR A 30 -13.41 -5.42 -12.96
C TYR A 30 -12.47 -6.54 -12.50
N ILE A 31 -11.38 -6.15 -11.84
CA ILE A 31 -10.37 -7.07 -11.30
C ILE A 31 -10.45 -6.99 -9.76
N ASP A 32 -10.69 -8.15 -9.13
CA ASP A 32 -10.69 -8.29 -7.67
C ASP A 32 -9.63 -9.31 -7.23
N ILE A 33 -8.88 -8.94 -6.18
CA ILE A 33 -7.94 -9.85 -5.51
C ILE A 33 -8.68 -10.55 -4.39
N VAL A 34 -8.93 -11.84 -4.57
CA VAL A 34 -9.65 -12.65 -3.59
C VAL A 34 -8.85 -12.75 -2.29
N SER A 35 -9.37 -12.14 -1.22
CA SER A 35 -8.78 -12.27 0.13
C SER A 35 -7.36 -11.71 0.24
N LEU A 36 -7.13 -10.51 -0.31
CA LEU A 36 -5.85 -9.79 -0.28
C LEU A 36 -5.18 -9.77 1.11
N TYR A 37 -5.88 -9.35 2.17
CA TYR A 37 -5.29 -9.28 3.51
C TYR A 37 -4.86 -10.65 4.06
N PRO A 38 -5.72 -11.71 4.03
CA PRO A 38 -5.27 -13.07 4.36
C PRO A 38 -4.06 -13.54 3.55
N TYR A 39 -4.00 -13.21 2.26
CA TYR A 39 -2.84 -13.54 1.43
C TYR A 39 -1.57 -12.85 1.95
N VAL A 40 -1.62 -11.55 2.24
CA VAL A 40 -0.50 -10.81 2.83
C VAL A 40 -0.11 -11.39 4.19
N MET A 41 -1.08 -11.63 5.08
CA MET A 41 -0.86 -12.22 6.41
C MET A 41 -0.11 -13.56 6.36
N LYS A 42 -0.38 -14.37 5.34
CA LYS A 42 0.20 -15.70 5.20
C LYS A 42 1.54 -15.71 4.47
N SER A 43 1.75 -14.78 3.54
CA SER A 43 2.91 -14.77 2.63
C SER A 43 4.01 -13.80 3.02
N ARG A 44 3.70 -12.80 3.86
CA ARG A 44 4.65 -11.77 4.29
C ARG A 44 5.00 -11.96 5.75
N GLU A 45 6.17 -11.46 6.10
CA GLU A 45 6.61 -11.36 7.48
C GLU A 45 5.94 -10.19 8.22
N PHE A 46 5.74 -10.37 9.52
CA PHE A 46 5.17 -9.36 10.42
C PHE A 46 6.11 -9.10 11.60
N PRO A 47 6.13 -7.88 12.15
CA PRO A 47 6.98 -7.57 13.29
C PRO A 47 6.48 -8.29 14.54
N ILE A 48 7.40 -8.78 15.37
CA ILE A 48 7.09 -9.43 16.65
C ILE A 48 7.93 -8.85 17.80
N GLY A 49 7.34 -8.79 19.00
CA GLY A 49 7.96 -8.18 20.18
C GLY A 49 7.84 -6.67 20.22
N HIS A 50 8.67 -6.03 21.05
CA HIS A 50 8.66 -4.58 21.23
C HIS A 50 9.66 -3.90 20.28
N PRO A 51 9.30 -2.73 19.70
CA PRO A 51 10.23 -1.96 18.90
C PRO A 51 11.26 -1.25 19.76
N THR A 52 12.43 -1.01 19.18
CA THR A 52 13.37 0.01 19.65
C THR A 52 13.02 1.34 19.02
N VAL A 53 12.77 2.35 19.85
CA VAL A 53 12.45 3.71 19.39
C VAL A 53 13.73 4.51 19.26
N LEU A 54 14.00 4.99 18.05
CA LEU A 54 15.16 5.82 17.71
C LEU A 54 14.67 7.24 17.38
N THR A 55 15.18 8.21 18.12
CA THR A 55 14.90 9.64 17.94
C THR A 55 16.03 10.31 17.16
N ARG A 56 15.81 11.55 16.72
CA ARG A 56 16.77 12.33 15.91
C ARG A 56 18.21 12.32 16.45
N GLU A 57 18.42 12.30 17.76
CA GLU A 57 19.75 12.28 18.39
C GLU A 57 20.51 10.97 18.13
N THR A 58 19.77 9.87 17.96
CA THR A 58 20.31 8.52 17.71
C THR A 58 20.37 8.16 16.23
N LEU A 59 19.67 8.92 15.38
CA LEU A 59 19.58 8.69 13.94
C LEU A 59 20.79 9.31 13.23
N LEU A 60 21.86 8.53 13.07
CA LEU A 60 23.02 8.90 12.26
C LEU A 60 22.81 8.42 10.81
N ASN A 61 22.15 9.23 9.97
CA ASN A 61 21.86 8.84 8.59
C ASN A 61 22.38 9.88 7.58
N SER A 62 23.09 9.39 6.57
CA SER A 62 23.40 10.16 5.36
C SER A 62 22.11 10.38 4.56
N LEU A 63 21.57 11.59 4.63
CA LEU A 63 20.40 12.03 3.88
C LEU A 63 20.83 12.83 2.63
N PRO A 64 19.98 12.90 1.59
CA PRO A 64 18.68 12.24 1.46
C PRO A 64 18.79 10.76 1.10
N TRP A 65 17.81 9.95 1.50
CA TRP A 65 17.64 8.60 0.96
C TRP A 65 16.98 8.69 -0.42
N THR A 66 17.56 7.98 -1.38
CA THR A 66 17.13 7.96 -2.78
C THR A 66 16.89 6.54 -3.31
N ARG A 67 17.33 5.51 -2.58
CA ARG A 67 17.20 4.10 -2.92
C ARG A 67 16.75 3.30 -1.71
N PRO A 68 16.06 2.16 -1.89
CA PRO A 68 15.66 1.29 -0.79
C PRO A 68 16.81 0.92 0.16
N ASN A 69 18.00 0.68 -0.39
CA ASN A 69 19.19 0.29 0.38
C ASN A 69 19.74 1.40 1.30
N ASP A 70 19.29 2.64 1.12
CA ASP A 70 19.67 3.75 2.02
C ASP A 70 18.90 3.67 3.34
N ASN A 71 17.76 2.97 3.38
CA ASN A 71 16.97 2.74 4.58
C ASN A 71 17.48 1.51 5.35
N ALA A 72 18.21 1.76 6.44
CA ALA A 72 18.71 0.71 7.33
C ALA A 72 17.65 0.16 8.32
N TYR A 73 16.43 0.72 8.34
CA TYR A 73 15.45 0.43 9.38
C TYR A 73 14.25 -0.36 8.87
N LYS A 74 13.76 -1.25 9.74
CA LYS A 74 12.62 -2.13 9.47
C LYS A 74 11.54 -1.93 10.52
N GLY A 75 10.42 -1.35 10.12
CA GLY A 75 9.32 -1.04 11.04
C GLY A 75 8.50 0.16 10.57
N LEU A 76 8.25 1.09 11.50
CA LEU A 76 7.50 2.32 11.28
C LEU A 76 8.42 3.54 11.35
N LEU A 77 8.26 4.48 10.44
CA LEU A 77 9.16 5.62 10.30
C LEU A 77 8.35 6.91 10.13
N LEU A 78 8.61 7.89 10.98
CA LEU A 78 8.15 9.27 10.81
C LEU A 78 9.21 10.04 10.03
N VAL A 79 8.89 10.36 8.78
CA VAL A 79 9.86 10.90 7.82
C VAL A 79 9.30 12.08 7.03
N ARG A 80 10.19 12.98 6.62
CA ARG A 80 9.87 13.96 5.60
C ARG A 80 10.17 13.38 4.22
N VAL A 81 9.13 13.26 3.40
CA VAL A 81 9.25 12.73 2.03
C VAL A 81 9.11 13.86 1.02
N LEU A 82 9.94 13.81 -0.01
CA LEU A 82 9.85 14.64 -1.21
C LEU A 82 9.47 13.74 -2.39
N PRO A 83 8.26 13.88 -2.95
CA PRO A 83 7.88 13.12 -4.14
C PRO A 83 8.67 13.53 -5.39
N PRO A 84 8.74 12.67 -6.41
CA PRO A 84 9.17 13.09 -7.74
C PRO A 84 8.16 14.08 -8.34
N THR A 85 8.56 14.84 -9.36
CA THR A 85 7.66 15.77 -10.08
C THR A 85 6.67 15.04 -10.98
N SER A 86 6.97 13.80 -11.35
CA SER A 86 6.10 12.92 -12.14
C SER A 86 6.43 11.46 -11.80
N ILE A 87 5.41 10.61 -11.82
CA ILE A 87 5.57 9.15 -11.74
C ILE A 87 5.08 8.59 -13.07
N ARG A 88 6.00 8.02 -13.85
CA ARG A 88 5.83 7.60 -15.25
C ARG A 88 4.62 6.66 -15.45
N GLY A 89 3.45 7.22 -15.69
CA GLY A 89 2.21 6.49 -15.99
C GLY A 89 1.65 5.66 -14.84
N LEU A 90 2.12 5.86 -13.61
CA LEU A 90 1.63 5.15 -12.42
C LEU A 90 1.00 6.14 -11.44
N PRO A 91 -0.03 5.71 -10.68
CA PRO A 91 -0.63 6.57 -9.67
C PRO A 91 0.36 6.82 -8.52
N PRO A 92 0.32 8.00 -7.86
CA PRO A 92 1.22 8.30 -6.74
C PRO A 92 1.07 7.31 -5.59
N LEU A 93 2.17 6.99 -4.91
CA LEU A 93 2.17 5.89 -3.95
C LEU A 93 1.81 6.33 -2.54
N LEU A 94 2.52 7.34 -2.02
CA LEU A 94 2.43 7.69 -0.61
C LEU A 94 1.20 8.55 -0.34
N GLY A 95 0.42 8.13 0.66
CA GLY A 95 -0.72 8.89 1.15
C GLY A 95 -0.27 10.09 1.98
N TYR A 96 -0.90 11.24 1.78
CA TYR A 96 -0.75 12.46 2.56
C TYR A 96 -2.12 12.89 3.08
N ARG A 97 -2.18 13.18 4.38
CA ARG A 97 -3.39 13.72 5.00
C ARG A 97 -3.30 15.24 4.96
N THR A 98 -4.16 15.87 4.16
CA THR A 98 -4.21 17.33 4.02
C THR A 98 -4.58 18.00 5.35
N HIS A 99 -4.36 19.31 5.45
CA HIS A 99 -4.70 20.08 6.64
C HIS A 99 -6.19 20.01 7.02
N ASP A 100 -7.08 19.75 6.05
CA ASP A 100 -8.51 19.54 6.28
C ASP A 100 -8.89 18.06 6.56
N GLY A 101 -7.91 17.19 6.78
CA GLY A 101 -8.09 15.82 7.25
C GLY A 101 -8.29 14.76 6.16
N ARG A 102 -8.36 15.14 4.88
CA ARG A 102 -8.55 14.19 3.77
C ARG A 102 -7.26 13.42 3.48
N LEU A 103 -7.38 12.12 3.31
CA LEU A 103 -6.30 11.30 2.76
C LEU A 103 -6.28 11.44 1.24
N THR A 104 -5.17 11.90 0.70
CA THR A 104 -4.91 12.05 -0.73
C THR A 104 -3.60 11.35 -1.10
N PHE A 105 -3.31 11.18 -2.38
CA PHE A 105 -2.04 10.61 -2.87
C PHE A 105 -1.36 11.62 -3.82
N PRO A 106 -0.80 12.72 -3.32
CA PRO A 106 -0.29 13.80 -4.17
C PRO A 106 1.21 13.65 -4.47
N LEU A 107 1.68 14.45 -5.43
CA LEU A 107 3.12 14.70 -5.67
C LEU A 107 3.60 16.04 -5.09
N CYS A 108 2.71 16.75 -4.39
CA CYS A 108 2.95 18.04 -3.76
C CYS A 108 1.94 18.24 -2.62
N ALA A 109 2.43 18.41 -1.39
CA ALA A 109 1.58 18.72 -0.23
C ALA A 109 0.78 20.01 -0.43
N ALA A 110 1.46 21.11 -0.79
CA ALA A 110 0.80 22.40 -1.00
C ALA A 110 -0.34 22.33 -2.05
N CYS A 111 -0.12 21.64 -3.17
CA CYS A 111 -1.19 21.47 -4.17
C CYS A 111 -2.37 20.66 -3.64
N ALA A 112 -2.12 19.66 -2.79
CA ALA A 112 -3.18 18.86 -2.18
C ALA A 112 -3.99 19.68 -1.18
N ASP A 113 -3.32 20.47 -0.35
CA ASP A 113 -3.95 21.36 0.63
C ASP A 113 -4.77 22.46 -0.05
N ASP A 114 -4.22 23.09 -1.08
CA ASP A 114 -4.88 24.15 -1.85
C ASP A 114 -5.89 23.62 -2.89
N ARG A 115 -5.95 22.30 -3.09
CA ARG A 115 -6.75 21.62 -4.12
C ARG A 115 -6.48 22.13 -5.54
N GLN A 116 -5.24 22.51 -5.78
CA GLN A 116 -4.78 23.10 -7.03
C GLN A 116 -4.98 22.13 -8.21
N GLN A 117 -5.57 22.62 -9.30
CA GLN A 117 -5.81 21.82 -10.52
C GLN A 117 -4.85 22.16 -11.68
N HIS A 118 -4.05 23.22 -11.57
CA HIS A 118 -3.08 23.62 -12.59
C HIS A 118 -1.67 23.08 -12.30
N GLN A 119 -0.76 23.27 -13.27
CA GLN A 119 0.63 22.86 -13.15
C GLN A 119 1.28 23.38 -11.86
N CYS A 120 2.01 22.49 -11.17
CA CYS A 120 2.69 22.79 -9.92
C CYS A 120 3.98 23.58 -10.15
N HIS A 121 4.15 24.69 -9.42
CA HIS A 121 5.38 25.50 -9.39
C HIS A 121 5.96 25.63 -7.97
N HIS A 122 5.49 24.80 -7.03
CA HIS A 122 5.93 24.80 -5.64
C HIS A 122 7.38 24.32 -5.50
N SER A 123 8.12 24.93 -4.58
CA SER A 123 9.48 24.50 -4.20
C SER A 123 9.49 23.10 -3.60
N GLU A 124 10.64 22.44 -3.58
CA GLU A 124 10.79 21.11 -2.94
C GLU A 124 10.31 21.11 -1.47
N LYS A 125 10.60 22.18 -0.73
CA LYS A 125 10.15 22.34 0.66
C LYS A 125 8.62 22.33 0.78
N GLN A 126 7.93 23.09 -0.06
CA GLN A 126 6.46 23.15 -0.11
C GLN A 126 5.82 21.86 -0.63
N ARG A 127 6.52 21.14 -1.51
CA ARG A 127 6.06 19.86 -2.05
C ARG A 127 6.19 18.73 -1.04
N SER A 128 7.20 18.79 -0.16
CA SER A 128 7.48 17.78 0.84
C SER A 128 6.56 17.84 2.05
N TRP A 129 6.33 16.71 2.73
CA TRP A 129 5.56 16.65 3.97
C TRP A 129 6.15 15.66 4.95
N LEU A 130 5.78 15.82 6.23
CA LEU A 130 6.13 14.90 7.31
C LEU A 130 4.95 13.92 7.51
N SER A 131 5.20 12.62 7.46
CA SER A 131 4.18 11.62 7.79
C SER A 131 4.81 10.29 8.20
N GLY A 132 4.00 9.43 8.83
CA GLY A 132 4.38 8.10 9.24
C GLY A 132 4.14 7.08 8.12
N TYR A 133 5.10 6.20 7.89
CA TYR A 133 5.00 5.13 6.91
C TYR A 133 5.62 3.83 7.40
N THR A 134 5.21 2.72 6.82
CA THR A 134 5.96 1.47 6.96
C THR A 134 7.23 1.51 6.11
N HIS A 135 8.28 0.82 6.55
CA HIS A 135 9.48 0.63 5.75
C HIS A 135 9.19 0.01 4.36
N VAL A 136 8.16 -0.85 4.25
CA VAL A 136 7.73 -1.46 2.98
C VAL A 136 7.25 -0.39 1.99
N GLU A 137 6.37 0.51 2.45
CA GLU A 137 5.88 1.62 1.63
C GLU A 137 6.99 2.60 1.26
N LEU A 138 7.87 2.94 2.20
CA LEU A 138 8.99 3.85 1.93
C LEU A 138 9.97 3.27 0.93
N ASN A 139 10.35 2.00 1.09
CA ASN A 139 11.23 1.34 0.14
C ASN A 139 10.60 1.32 -1.25
N LYS A 140 9.30 1.04 -1.35
CA LYS A 140 8.61 1.11 -2.64
C LYS A 140 8.54 2.55 -3.20
N ALA A 141 8.38 3.57 -2.36
CA ALA A 141 8.39 4.96 -2.77
C ALA A 141 9.77 5.38 -3.31
N LEU A 142 10.86 4.96 -2.66
CA LEU A 142 12.23 5.22 -3.11
C LEU A 142 12.48 4.63 -4.52
N GLU A 143 11.98 3.42 -4.81
CA GLU A 143 12.01 2.86 -6.18
C GLU A 143 11.27 3.71 -7.21
N LEU A 144 10.20 4.39 -6.80
CA LEU A 144 9.40 5.27 -7.64
C LEU A 144 9.95 6.70 -7.74
N GLY A 145 11.13 6.98 -7.16
CA GLY A 145 11.80 8.26 -7.25
C GLY A 145 11.42 9.28 -6.17
N TYR A 146 10.70 8.85 -5.12
CA TYR A 146 10.59 9.65 -3.91
C TYR A 146 11.95 9.76 -3.24
N LYS A 147 12.13 10.79 -2.42
CA LYS A 147 13.30 10.96 -1.56
C LYS A 147 12.86 11.10 -0.11
N VAL A 148 13.58 10.49 0.82
CA VAL A 148 13.46 10.86 2.24
C VAL A 148 14.49 11.93 2.52
N VAL A 149 14.03 13.14 2.83
CA VAL A 149 14.90 14.30 3.06
C VAL A 149 15.15 14.55 4.54
N ASP A 150 14.35 13.94 5.42
CA ASP A 150 14.51 14.03 6.86
C ASP A 150 13.90 12.81 7.56
N VAL A 151 14.48 12.39 8.68
CA VAL A 151 13.98 11.29 9.52
C VAL A 151 13.82 11.82 10.94
N HIS A 152 12.60 11.76 11.47
CA HIS A 152 12.26 12.32 12.78
C HIS A 152 12.28 11.26 13.87
N GLU A 153 11.70 10.10 13.60
CA GLU A 153 11.52 9.02 14.57
C GLU A 153 11.41 7.68 13.84
N VAL A 154 12.00 6.63 14.39
CA VAL A 154 11.93 5.27 13.85
C VAL A 154 11.56 4.30 14.96
N TRP A 155 10.57 3.46 14.71
CA TRP A 155 10.24 2.31 15.54
C TRP A 155 10.74 1.07 14.83
N HIS A 156 11.96 0.66 15.18
CA HIS A 156 12.65 -0.46 14.57
C HIS A 156 12.26 -1.77 15.27
N TYR A 157 11.90 -2.79 14.50
CA TYR A 157 11.63 -4.14 15.01
C TYR A 157 12.75 -5.08 14.57
N GLU A 158 13.51 -5.59 15.54
CA GLU A 158 14.60 -6.54 15.29
C GLU A 158 14.08 -7.89 14.79
N ARG A 159 12.93 -8.33 15.32
CA ARG A 159 12.38 -9.66 15.06
C ARG A 159 11.15 -9.59 14.18
N TRP A 160 11.12 -10.46 13.17
CA TRP A 160 10.04 -10.62 12.21
C TRP A 160 9.73 -12.10 12.03
N ASP A 161 8.46 -12.42 11.83
CA ASP A 161 7.97 -13.78 11.72
C ASP A 161 7.14 -13.94 10.45
N THR A 162 7.52 -14.91 9.61
CA THR A 162 6.79 -15.27 8.38
C THR A 162 5.62 -16.20 8.63
N ASP A 163 5.56 -16.84 9.80
CA ASP A 163 4.65 -17.92 10.14
C ASP A 163 3.54 -17.48 11.10
N LEU A 164 3.68 -16.29 11.71
CA LEU A 164 2.78 -15.72 12.72
C LEU A 164 1.29 -15.96 12.45
N PHE A 165 0.84 -15.71 11.21
CA PHE A 165 -0.56 -15.89 10.82
C PHE A 165 -0.82 -17.10 9.92
N LYS A 166 0.22 -17.86 9.52
CA LYS A 166 0.06 -18.95 8.53
C LYS A 166 -0.93 -20.00 9.01
N GLY A 167 -0.82 -20.45 10.26
CA GLY A 167 -1.73 -21.44 10.84
C GLY A 167 -3.18 -20.97 10.85
N TYR A 168 -3.43 -19.76 11.35
CA TYR A 168 -4.74 -19.12 11.35
C TYR A 168 -5.33 -19.02 9.94
N VAL A 169 -4.59 -18.43 8.99
CA VAL A 169 -5.09 -18.23 7.62
C VAL A 169 -5.37 -19.56 6.92
N ASN A 170 -4.50 -20.57 7.08
CA ASN A 170 -4.71 -21.89 6.49
C ASN A 170 -6.02 -22.53 6.96
N THR A 171 -6.30 -22.45 8.26
CA THR A 171 -7.52 -23.01 8.85
C THR A 171 -8.76 -22.32 8.28
N PHE A 172 -8.86 -20.99 8.38
CA PHE A 172 -10.08 -20.29 8.01
C PHE A 172 -10.31 -20.20 6.49
N VAL A 173 -9.25 -20.07 5.69
CA VAL A 173 -9.38 -20.13 4.22
C VAL A 173 -9.76 -21.55 3.79
N GLY A 174 -9.21 -22.58 4.44
CA GLY A 174 -9.59 -23.97 4.19
C GLY A 174 -11.07 -24.23 4.47
N LEU A 175 -11.58 -23.78 5.62
CA LEU A 175 -13.00 -23.86 5.97
C LEU A 175 -13.89 -23.12 4.96
N LYS A 176 -13.50 -21.90 4.57
CA LYS A 176 -14.20 -21.12 3.54
C LYS A 176 -14.29 -21.89 2.22
N GLN A 177 -13.19 -22.53 1.80
CA GLN A 177 -13.17 -23.32 0.57
C GLN A 177 -14.09 -24.54 0.66
N GLN A 178 -14.07 -25.26 1.78
CA GLN A 178 -14.92 -26.43 2.01
C GLN A 178 -16.40 -26.08 1.95
N ALA A 179 -16.80 -24.94 2.54
CA ALA A 179 -18.17 -24.44 2.50
C ALA A 179 -18.61 -23.97 1.09
N SER A 180 -17.67 -23.46 0.28
CA SER A 180 -17.98 -22.92 -1.06
C SER A 180 -17.97 -23.97 -2.18
N GLY A 181 -17.62 -25.22 -1.87
CA GLY A 181 -17.39 -26.27 -2.87
C GLY A 181 -16.02 -26.17 -3.55
N TRP A 182 -15.62 -27.21 -4.28
CA TRP A 182 -14.30 -27.27 -4.94
C TRP A 182 -14.39 -26.88 -6.42
N PRO A 183 -13.39 -26.19 -7.00
CA PRO A 183 -13.34 -25.95 -8.43
C PRO A 183 -13.40 -27.26 -9.24
N GLN A 184 -14.02 -27.23 -10.42
CA GLN A 184 -14.06 -28.39 -11.33
C GLN A 184 -12.64 -28.91 -11.60
N GLY A 185 -12.44 -30.22 -11.46
CA GLY A 185 -11.15 -30.90 -11.70
C GLY A 185 -10.27 -31.15 -10.47
N VAL A 186 -10.64 -30.65 -9.27
CA VAL A 186 -9.88 -30.91 -8.03
C VAL A 186 -10.29 -32.26 -7.41
N ARG A 187 -9.37 -33.24 -7.37
CA ARG A 187 -9.56 -34.56 -6.72
C ARG A 187 -9.25 -34.49 -5.22
N HIS A 188 -9.71 -35.49 -4.45
CA HIS A 188 -9.65 -35.51 -2.98
C HIS A 188 -8.25 -35.25 -2.39
N TRP A 189 -7.20 -35.74 -3.04
CA TRP A 189 -5.80 -35.61 -2.59
C TRP A 189 -5.11 -34.29 -2.98
N SER A 190 -5.70 -33.48 -3.86
CA SER A 190 -5.13 -32.17 -4.27
C SER A 190 -5.81 -30.97 -3.61
N LYS A 191 -6.74 -31.21 -2.68
CA LYS A 191 -7.55 -30.20 -1.99
C LYS A 191 -6.70 -29.15 -1.24
N ASN A 192 -5.61 -29.55 -0.58
CA ASN A 192 -4.71 -28.62 0.12
C ASN A 192 -3.98 -27.67 -0.85
N ASN A 193 -3.60 -28.13 -2.04
CA ASN A 193 -3.00 -27.29 -3.09
C ASN A 193 -4.05 -26.41 -3.80
N ALA A 194 -5.30 -26.87 -3.90
CA ALA A 194 -6.39 -26.11 -4.51
C ALA A 194 -6.85 -24.91 -3.68
N ILE A 195 -6.81 -25.02 -2.33
CA ILE A 195 -7.06 -23.87 -1.42
C ILE A 195 -6.06 -22.74 -1.73
N TRP A 196 -4.80 -23.10 -1.99
CA TRP A 196 -3.73 -22.16 -2.32
C TRP A 196 -3.94 -21.46 -3.67
N LEU A 197 -4.33 -22.21 -4.70
CA LEU A 197 -4.63 -21.64 -6.01
C LEU A 197 -5.75 -20.60 -5.94
N ASN A 198 -6.68 -20.70 -4.99
CA ASN A 198 -7.81 -19.76 -4.89
C ASN A 198 -7.45 -18.44 -4.19
N LEU A 199 -6.39 -18.41 -3.37
CA LEU A 199 -5.89 -17.16 -2.74
C LEU A 199 -5.13 -16.26 -3.72
N ASN A 200 -4.62 -16.83 -4.82
CA ASN A 200 -3.89 -16.10 -5.87
C ASN A 200 -4.71 -15.89 -7.15
N LYS A 201 -6.02 -16.17 -7.12
CA LYS A 201 -6.88 -15.93 -8.28
C LYS A 201 -7.28 -14.46 -8.31
N LEU A 202 -6.91 -13.81 -9.40
CA LEU A 202 -7.64 -12.65 -9.88
C LEU A 202 -9.01 -13.12 -10.36
N LYS A 203 -10.07 -12.48 -9.89
CA LYS A 203 -11.38 -12.63 -10.50
C LYS A 203 -11.58 -11.49 -11.49
N GLU A 204 -11.76 -11.86 -12.74
CA GLU A 204 -12.09 -10.95 -13.82
C GLU A 204 -13.59 -11.07 -14.12
N PHE A 205 -14.27 -9.94 -14.13
CA PHE A 205 -15.66 -9.84 -14.56
C PHE A 205 -15.76 -8.75 -15.63
N ALA A 206 -16.34 -9.10 -16.78
CA ALA A 206 -16.73 -8.14 -17.82
C ALA A 206 -18.21 -7.79 -17.60
N TRP A 207 -18.52 -6.50 -17.48
CA TRP A 207 -19.88 -6.01 -17.34
C TRP A 207 -20.22 -5.06 -18.48
N ARG A 208 -21.33 -5.31 -19.16
CA ARG A 208 -21.96 -4.36 -20.10
C ARG A 208 -23.19 -3.76 -19.41
N TRP A 209 -23.16 -2.46 -19.12
CA TRP A 209 -24.36 -1.77 -18.64
C TRP A 209 -25.36 -1.61 -19.79
N PRO A 210 -26.65 -1.92 -19.60
CA PRO A 210 -27.67 -1.51 -20.54
C PRO A 210 -27.66 0.01 -20.69
N LYS A 211 -27.77 0.53 -21.92
CA LYS A 211 -28.05 1.95 -22.13
C LYS A 211 -29.41 2.22 -21.50
N TRP A 212 -29.44 3.06 -20.46
CA TRP A 212 -30.70 3.59 -19.94
C TRP A 212 -31.29 4.48 -21.03
N SER A 213 -32.46 4.09 -21.53
CA SER A 213 -33.27 4.82 -22.51
C SER A 213 -33.86 6.08 -21.93
#